data_AF-A0A4Q9FJQ2-F1
#
_entry.id   AF-A0A4Q9FJQ2-F1
#
_cell.length_a   1.000
_cell.length_b   1.000
_cell.length_c   1.000
_cell.angle_alpha   90.00
_cell.angle_beta   90.00
_cell.angle_gamma   90.00
#
_symmetry.space_group_name_H-M   'P 1'
#
loop_
_entity.id
_entity.type
_entity.pdbx_description
1 polymer ?
#
loop_
_entity_poly.entity_id
_entity_poly.type
_entity_poly.pdbx_seq_one_letter_code
_entity_poly.pdbx_strand_id
1 'polypeptide(L)'
;MHARMQGAQVPVHVFCGIGNNGGDGLVLARHLVTHGYNVHTYVINYSDKRSKDFLINYARIKNVTNKWPTLLKCTEVFPEIHPDDIIVDAVFGIGLNRPVA
;
A
#
# COMPACT_ATOMS: atom_id res chain seq x y z
N MET A 1 -15.55 -17.56 -0.13
CA MET A 1 -14.55 -16.48 0.02
C MET A 1 -14.47 -16.10 1.49
N HIS A 2 -13.30 -16.35 2.09
CA HIS A 2 -12.79 -15.98 3.43
C HIS A 2 -13.75 -16.01 4.65
N ALA A 3 -13.76 -17.14 5.37
CA ALA A 3 -14.45 -17.30 6.66
C ALA A 3 -13.98 -16.32 7.75
N ARG A 4 -12.75 -15.79 7.67
CA ARG A 4 -12.22 -14.78 8.61
C ARG A 4 -12.86 -13.39 8.46
N MET A 5 -13.66 -13.18 7.43
CA MET A 5 -14.29 -11.89 7.11
C MET A 5 -15.81 -11.91 7.28
N GLN A 6 -16.36 -13.01 7.80
CA GLN A 6 -17.78 -13.14 8.11
C GLN A 6 -18.04 -12.59 9.52
N GLY A 7 -18.28 -11.27 9.61
CA GLY A 7 -18.80 -10.62 10.83
C GLY A 7 -18.10 -9.32 11.22
N ALA A 8 -16.80 -9.21 10.98
CA ALA A 8 -16.01 -7.99 11.17
C ALA A 8 -15.02 -7.83 10.01
N GLN A 9 -14.85 -6.60 9.50
CA GLN A 9 -13.86 -6.32 8.47
C GLN A 9 -12.47 -6.24 9.09
N VAL A 10 -11.69 -7.32 8.96
CA VAL A 10 -10.27 -7.33 9.33
C VAL A 10 -9.54 -6.23 8.54
N PRO A 11 -8.89 -5.26 9.22
CA PRO A 11 -8.10 -4.22 8.56
C PRO A 11 -6.97 -4.82 7.70
N VAL A 12 -6.79 -4.24 6.51
CA VAL A 12 -5.67 -4.56 5.61
C VAL A 12 -4.76 -3.33 5.50
N HIS A 13 -3.53 -3.45 5.95
CA HIS A 13 -2.49 -2.42 5.88
C HIS A 13 -1.57 -2.71 4.70
N VAL A 14 -1.61 -1.85 3.68
CA VAL A 14 -0.80 -1.99 2.47
C VAL A 14 0.33 -0.95 2.49
N PHE A 15 1.57 -1.42 2.61
CA PHE A 15 2.76 -0.56 2.62
C PHE A 15 3.43 -0.56 1.25
N CYS A 16 3.31 0.55 0.53
CA CYS A 16 3.83 0.71 -0.81
C CYS A 16 5.13 1.49 -0.82
N GLY A 17 6.13 1.02 -1.55
CA GLY A 17 7.28 1.83 -1.93
C GLY A 17 6.93 2.80 -3.06
N ILE A 18 7.93 3.51 -3.58
CA ILE A 18 7.78 4.47 -4.69
C ILE A 18 8.15 3.90 -6.07
N GLY A 19 8.54 2.62 -6.12
CA GLY A 19 8.86 1.89 -7.34
C GLY A 19 7.68 1.08 -7.89
N ASN A 20 7.95 0.21 -8.88
CA ASN A 20 6.90 -0.60 -9.53
C ASN A 20 6.18 -1.53 -8.55
N ASN A 21 6.90 -2.14 -7.59
CA ASN A 21 6.27 -2.97 -6.56
C ASN A 21 5.26 -2.18 -5.72
N GLY A 22 5.57 -0.92 -5.40
CA GLY A 22 4.63 -0.03 -4.74
C GLY A 22 3.44 0.33 -5.62
N GLY A 23 3.64 0.42 -6.94
CA GLY A 23 2.56 0.50 -7.93
C GLY A 23 1.62 -0.70 -7.86
N ASP A 24 2.16 -1.92 -7.76
CA ASP A 24 1.37 -3.15 -7.62
C ASP A 24 0.59 -3.18 -6.30
N GLY A 25 1.22 -2.75 -5.19
CA GLY A 25 0.55 -2.56 -3.91
C GLY A 25 -0.63 -1.58 -3.99
N LEU A 26 -0.48 -0.47 -4.72
CA LEU A 26 -1.56 0.50 -4.96
C LEU A 26 -2.69 -0.09 -5.83
N VAL A 27 -2.38 -0.96 -6.80
CA VAL A 27 -3.39 -1.69 -7.57
C VAL A 27 -4.20 -2.61 -6.65
N LEU A 28 -3.51 -3.41 -5.83
CA LEU A 28 -4.15 -4.30 -4.85
C LEU A 28 -5.05 -3.52 -3.89
N ALA A 29 -4.52 -2.46 -3.27
CA ALA A 29 -5.26 -1.62 -2.33
C ALA A 29 -6.52 -1.05 -2.98
N ARG A 30 -6.42 -0.52 -4.20
CA ARG A 30 -7.56 -0.01 -4.98
C ARG A 30 -8.62 -1.10 -5.16
N HIS A 31 -8.23 -2.32 -5.55
CA HIS A 31 -9.18 -3.41 -5.73
C HIS A 31 -9.85 -3.81 -4.42
N LEU A 32 -9.09 -3.95 -3.33
CA LEU A 32 -9.65 -4.28 -2.01
C LEU A 32 -10.68 -3.22 -1.56
N VAL A 33 -10.34 -1.94 -1.72
CA VAL A 33 -11.26 -0.83 -1.44
C VAL A 33 -12.54 -0.92 -2.27
N THR A 34 -12.44 -1.14 -3.59
CA THR A 34 -13.64 -1.21 -4.46
C THR A 34 -14.52 -2.43 -4.18
N HIS A 35 -13.96 -3.48 -3.56
CA HIS A 35 -14.73 -4.64 -3.09
C HIS A 35 -15.21 -4.50 -1.65
N GLY A 36 -15.09 -3.29 -1.07
CA GLY A 36 -15.65 -2.94 0.22
C GLY A 36 -14.81 -3.35 1.42
N TYR A 37 -13.54 -3.72 1.27
CA TYR A 37 -12.66 -4.09 2.39
C TYR A 37 -12.20 -2.84 3.18
N ASN A 38 -11.91 -3.00 4.48
CA ASN A 38 -11.29 -1.95 5.28
C ASN A 38 -9.79 -1.89 5.03
N VAL A 39 -9.35 -0.97 4.17
CA VAL A 39 -7.95 -0.87 3.73
C VAL A 39 -7.33 0.44 4.21
N HIS A 40 -6.14 0.34 4.76
CA HIS A 40 -5.25 1.45 5.07
C HIS A 40 -4.04 1.36 4.14
N THR A 41 -3.76 2.42 3.38
CA THR A 41 -2.66 2.44 2.42
C THR A 41 -1.60 3.43 2.85
N TYR A 42 -0.35 3.01 2.83
CA TYR A 42 0.81 3.80 3.23
C TYR A 42 1.82 3.84 2.09
N VAL A 43 2.47 4.98 1.90
CA VAL A 43 3.55 5.16 0.92
C VAL A 43 4.82 5.52 1.68
N ILE A 44 5.82 4.63 1.64
CA ILE A 44 7.12 4.84 2.27
C ILE A 44 7.96 5.72 1.35
N ASN A 45 8.09 7.00 1.72
CA ASN A 45 8.72 8.01 0.88
C ASN A 45 10.21 8.15 1.23
N TYR A 46 11.04 7.23 0.73
CA TYR A 46 12.50 7.20 0.95
C TYR A 46 13.32 7.94 -0.13
N SER A 47 12.69 8.42 -1.20
CA SER A 47 13.31 9.20 -2.28
C SER A 47 12.24 9.96 -3.07
N ASP A 48 12.65 10.98 -3.83
CA ASP A 48 11.74 11.76 -4.69
C ASP A 48 11.51 11.11 -6.06
N LYS A 49 12.32 10.11 -6.43
CA LYS A 49 12.21 9.42 -7.72
C LYS A 49 11.13 8.35 -7.67
N ARG A 50 9.98 8.64 -8.30
CA ARG A 50 8.82 7.73 -8.39
C ARG A 50 8.76 7.05 -9.76
N SER A 51 8.39 5.77 -9.79
CA SER A 51 8.15 5.10 -11.06
C SER A 51 6.85 5.59 -11.72
N LYS A 52 6.75 5.43 -13.05
CA LYS A 52 5.53 5.79 -13.78
C LYS A 52 4.32 5.00 -13.29
N ASP A 53 4.50 3.69 -13.08
CA ASP A 53 3.44 2.78 -12.61
C ASP A 53 2.94 3.16 -11.21
N PHE A 54 3.86 3.56 -10.33
CA PHE A 54 3.49 4.10 -9.03
C PHE A 54 2.61 5.34 -9.18
N LEU A 55 3.02 6.33 -9.98
CA LEU A 55 2.28 7.60 -10.13
C LEU A 55 0.88 7.38 -10.72
N ILE A 56 0.76 6.50 -11.73
CA ILE A 56 -0.52 6.15 -12.35
C ILE A 56 -1.46 5.54 -11.32
N ASN A 57 -0.99 4.57 -10.53
CA ASN A 57 -1.85 3.88 -9.57
C ASN A 57 -2.13 4.73 -8.32
N TYR A 58 -1.20 5.62 -7.94
CA TYR A 58 -1.40 6.60 -6.88
C TYR A 58 -2.50 7.59 -7.24
N ALA A 59 -2.59 8.04 -8.50
CA ALA A 59 -3.71 8.85 -8.96
C ALA A 59 -5.02 8.05 -8.98
N ARG A 60 -4.99 6.80 -9.47
CA ARG A 60 -6.18 5.95 -9.58
C ARG A 60 -6.82 5.61 -8.24
N ILE A 61 -6.03 5.32 -7.20
CA ILE A 61 -6.60 4.98 -5.89
C ILE A 61 -7.34 6.16 -5.25
N LYS A 62 -6.86 7.39 -5.46
CA LYS A 62 -7.53 8.62 -4.97
C LYS A 62 -8.92 8.85 -5.57
N ASN A 63 -9.20 8.25 -6.73
CA ASN A 63 -10.49 8.33 -7.39
C ASN A 63 -11.52 7.32 -6.86
N VAL A 64 -11.10 6.34 -6.06
CA VAL A 64 -12.00 5.28 -5.53
C VAL A 64 -12.23 5.38 -4.02
N THR A 65 -11.49 6.23 -3.31
CA THR A 65 -11.64 6.43 -1.86
C THR A 65 -11.20 7.82 -1.43
N ASN A 66 -11.83 8.33 -0.37
CA ASN A 66 -11.42 9.56 0.32
C ASN A 66 -10.34 9.30 1.38
N LYS A 67 -10.08 8.02 1.74
CA LYS A 67 -8.95 7.61 2.59
C LYS A 67 -7.70 7.48 1.71
N TRP A 68 -7.12 8.62 1.34
CA TRP A 68 -5.93 8.65 0.48
C TRP A 68 -4.71 8.01 1.16
N PRO A 69 -3.75 7.48 0.38
CA PRO A 69 -2.56 6.88 0.97
C PRO A 69 -1.78 7.86 1.84
N THR A 70 -1.44 7.45 3.05
CA THR A 70 -0.63 8.24 3.99
C THR A 70 0.84 8.16 3.59
N LEU A 71 1.49 9.31 3.43
CA LEU A 71 2.93 9.34 3.19
C LEU A 71 3.65 9.15 4.52
N LEU A 72 4.46 8.09 4.63
CA LEU A 72 5.30 7.81 5.78
C LEU A 72 6.74 8.25 5.51
N LYS A 73 7.28 9.09 6.40
CA LYS A 73 8.71 9.43 6.45
C LYS A 73 9.42 8.60 7.53
N CYS A 74 10.74 8.42 7.41
CA CYS A 74 11.53 7.59 8.33
C CYS A 74 11.46 7.99 9.82
N THR A 75 11.01 9.21 10.13
CA THR A 75 10.87 9.72 11.49
C THR A 75 9.45 9.61 12.05
N GLU A 76 8.50 9.10 11.27
CA GLU A 76 7.11 9.01 11.66
C GLU A 76 6.82 7.69 12.37
N VAL A 77 5.90 7.75 13.33
CA VAL A 77 5.43 6.59 14.08
C VAL A 77 4.63 5.71 13.11
N PHE A 78 4.95 4.42 13.07
CA PHE A 78 4.15 3.46 12.33
C PHE A 78 2.69 3.51 12.83
N PRO A 79 1.70 3.26 11.95
CA PRO A 79 0.32 3.10 12.40
C PRO A 79 0.24 1.98 13.45
N GLU A 80 -0.74 2.08 14.34
CA GLU A 80 -1.08 0.95 15.20
C GLU A 80 -1.57 -0.21 14.32
N ILE A 81 -1.01 -1.40 14.55
CA ILE A 81 -1.36 -2.63 13.84
C ILE A 81 -1.62 -3.70 14.90
N HIS A 82 -2.79 -4.33 14.82
CA HIS A 82 -3.18 -5.38 15.75
C HIS A 82 -2.76 -6.77 15.23
N PRO A 83 -2.60 -7.78 16.11
CA PRO A 83 -2.17 -9.13 15.72
C PRO A 83 -3.05 -9.82 14.67
N ASP A 84 -4.32 -9.45 14.58
CA ASP A 84 -5.29 -10.03 13.65
C ASP A 84 -5.34 -9.30 12.30
N ASP A 85 -4.67 -8.16 12.17
CA ASP A 85 -4.66 -7.35 10.95
C ASP A 85 -3.83 -8.03 9.86
N ILE A 86 -4.14 -7.70 8.60
CA ILE A 86 -3.41 -8.22 7.45
C ILE A 86 -2.41 -7.16 6.98
N ILE A 87 -1.13 -7.51 6.92
CA ILE A 87 -0.09 -6.65 6.36
C ILE A 87 0.27 -7.13 4.95
N VAL A 88 0.29 -6.19 4.01
CA VAL A 88 0.86 -6.37 2.68
C VAL A 88 2.12 -5.52 2.55
N ASP A 89 3.27 -6.19 2.38
CA ASP A 89 4.53 -5.54 2.05
C ASP A 89 4.68 -5.41 0.52
N ALA A 90 4.56 -4.18 0.04
CA ALA A 90 4.82 -3.77 -1.33
C ALA A 90 5.92 -2.70 -1.39
N VAL A 91 6.85 -2.70 -0.43
CA VAL A 91 7.87 -1.65 -0.28
C VAL A 91 8.97 -1.80 -1.33
N PHE A 92 9.56 -2.99 -1.41
CA PHE A 92 10.67 -3.27 -2.30
C PHE A 92 10.44 -4.55 -3.11
N GLY A 93 10.73 -4.47 -4.40
CA GLY A 93 10.75 -5.64 -5.28
C GLY A 93 12.18 -6.02 -5.68
N ILE A 94 12.31 -6.79 -6.76
CA ILE A 94 13.60 -7.28 -7.29
C ILE A 94 14.61 -6.19 -7.70
N GLY A 95 14.18 -4.92 -7.77
CA GLY A 95 15.02 -3.79 -8.16
C GLY A 95 16.08 -3.38 -7.14
N LEU A 96 15.98 -3.83 -5.89
CA LEU A 96 16.98 -3.55 -4.86
C LEU A 96 18.32 -4.27 -5.05
N ASN A 97 18.32 -5.43 -5.72
CA ASN A 97 19.52 -6.24 -5.94
C ASN A 97 20.26 -5.89 -7.24
N ARG A 98 19.90 -4.78 -7.92
CA ARG A 98 20.66 -4.34 -9.09
C ARG A 98 21.95 -3.67 -8.62
N PRO A 99 23.13 -4.08 -9.13
CA PRO A 99 24.35 -3.31 -8.93
C PRO A 99 24.09 -1.84 -9.27
N VAL A 100 24.61 -0.93 -8.46
CA VAL A 100 24.64 0.49 -8.82
C VAL A 100 25.47 0.57 -10.09
N ALA A 101 24.82 0.89 -11.21
CA ALA A 101 25.48 1.12 -12.49
C ALA A 101 26.23 2.45 -12.46
#